data_AF-A0A6J2ENF7-F1
#
_entry.id   AF-A0A6J2ENF7-F1
#
_cell.length_a   1.000
_cell.length_b   1.000
_cell.length_c   1.000
_cell.angle_alpha   90.00
_cell.angle_beta   90.00
_cell.angle_gamma   90.00
#
_symmetry.space_group_name_H-M   'P 1'
#
loop_
_entity.id
_entity.type
_entity.pdbx_description
1 polymer ?
#
loop_
_entity_poly.entity_id
_entity_poly.type
_entity_poly.pdbx_seq_one_letter_code
_entity_poly.pdbx_strand_id
1 'polypeptide(L)'
;MQLLLLTVGLALVCGLQAQEDSEEEPQERLQELSGIWHPAALASNNSALIRPGRHFINTISMKDGNLHVETLRPQEGRCEKVSLTAFKTDTNNKFSLEIWGHNDFHLEEVQPKTYLILYMTNRYNDVTSLVANLMLRDPSTQKDFLQAFESVCEDLGLHKDQIVALDTDAGGLGEPQGPKVQGHCSDHLQESHGQPLAEPLPRASAPWLP
;
A
#
# COMPACT_ATOMS: atom_id res chain seq x y z
N MET A 1 53.77 -29.62 -18.94
CA MET A 1 53.29 -28.29 -18.50
C MET A 1 51.91 -27.92 -19.09
N GLN A 2 51.06 -28.88 -19.49
CA GLN A 2 49.72 -28.60 -20.03
C GLN A 2 48.59 -28.83 -19.02
N LEU A 3 48.76 -29.77 -18.08
CA LEU A 3 47.73 -30.06 -17.07
C LEU A 3 47.49 -28.90 -16.09
N LEU A 4 48.54 -28.18 -15.71
CA LEU A 4 48.45 -27.06 -14.77
C LEU A 4 47.69 -25.85 -15.35
N LEU A 5 47.77 -25.63 -16.66
CA LEU A 5 47.03 -24.56 -17.34
C LEU A 5 45.53 -24.87 -17.41
N LEU A 6 45.17 -26.14 -17.60
CA LEU A 6 43.77 -26.58 -17.63
C LEU A 6 43.10 -26.47 -16.25
N THR A 7 43.82 -26.77 -15.16
CA THR A 7 43.26 -26.66 -13.80
C THR A 7 43.06 -25.21 -13.36
N VAL A 8 43.95 -24.30 -13.78
CA VAL A 8 43.80 -22.86 -13.48
C VAL A 8 42.66 -22.26 -14.33
N GLY A 9 42.54 -22.66 -15.60
CA GLY A 9 41.44 -22.21 -16.46
C GLY A 9 40.06 -22.65 -15.96
N LEU A 10 39.94 -23.87 -15.42
CA LEU A 10 38.66 -24.39 -14.91
C LEU A 10 38.25 -23.72 -13.58
N ALA A 11 39.20 -23.42 -12.70
CA ALA A 11 38.93 -22.69 -11.45
C ALA A 11 38.45 -21.24 -11.72
N LEU A 12 38.97 -20.59 -12.76
CA LEU A 12 38.54 -19.25 -13.19
C LEU A 12 37.12 -19.25 -13.79
N VAL A 13 36.70 -20.32 -14.47
CA VAL A 13 35.35 -20.45 -15.02
C VAL A 13 34.32 -20.73 -13.92
N CYS A 14 34.68 -21.50 -12.88
CA CYS A 14 33.79 -21.75 -11.74
C CYS A 14 33.60 -20.50 -10.83
N GLY A 15 34.54 -19.56 -10.80
CA GLY A 15 34.42 -18.31 -10.05
C GLY A 15 33.53 -17.25 -10.72
N LEU A 16 33.24 -17.40 -12.03
CA LEU A 16 32.50 -16.42 -12.82
C LEU A 16 31.00 -16.75 -12.96
N GLN A 17 30.53 -17.84 -12.35
CA GLN A 17 29.13 -18.25 -12.34
C GLN A 17 28.41 -17.97 -11.02
N ALA A 18 29.05 -17.24 -10.09
CA ALA A 18 28.31 -16.47 -9.11
C ALA A 18 27.70 -15.28 -9.85
N GLN A 19 26.63 -15.58 -10.59
CA GLN A 19 25.72 -14.60 -11.15
C GLN A 19 25.33 -13.71 -9.97
N GLU A 20 25.66 -12.42 -10.08
CA GLU A 20 25.27 -11.37 -9.17
C GLU A 20 23.73 -11.33 -9.13
N ASP A 21 23.12 -12.20 -8.31
CA ASP A 21 21.98 -11.77 -7.51
C ASP A 21 22.56 -10.77 -6.53
N SER A 22 22.86 -9.57 -7.04
CA SER A 22 23.09 -8.39 -6.23
C SER A 22 21.85 -8.28 -5.36
N GLU A 23 21.96 -8.71 -4.09
CA GLU A 23 20.95 -8.42 -3.09
C GLU A 23 20.82 -6.90 -3.06
N GLU A 24 19.85 -6.37 -3.82
CA GLU A 24 19.58 -4.94 -3.85
C GLU A 24 19.40 -4.50 -2.40
N GLU A 25 20.14 -3.46 -2.03
CA GLU A 25 20.11 -2.92 -0.68
C GLU A 25 18.65 -2.71 -0.31
N PRO A 26 18.18 -3.13 0.90
CA PRO A 26 16.76 -3.07 1.25
C PRO A 26 16.12 -1.70 1.01
N GLN A 27 16.91 -0.62 1.09
CA GLN A 27 16.47 0.74 0.79
C GLN A 27 16.25 1.01 -0.71
N GLU A 28 17.05 0.42 -1.60
CA GLU A 28 16.88 0.53 -3.05
C GLU A 28 15.59 -0.16 -3.49
N ARG A 29 15.31 -1.36 -2.96
CA ARG A 29 14.02 -2.04 -3.22
C ARG A 29 12.81 -1.24 -2.76
N LEU A 30 12.92 -0.51 -1.64
CA LEU A 30 11.83 0.34 -1.16
C LEU A 30 11.59 1.54 -2.09
N GLN A 31 12.61 2.06 -2.79
CA GLN A 31 12.41 3.13 -3.77
C GLN A 31 11.49 2.70 -4.91
N GLU A 32 11.54 1.42 -5.31
CA GLU A 32 10.67 0.84 -6.34
C GLU A 32 9.18 0.80 -5.94
N LEU A 33 8.86 1.02 -4.65
CA LEU A 33 7.47 1.15 -4.20
C LEU A 33 6.81 2.45 -4.65
N SER A 34 7.60 3.41 -5.11
CA SER A 34 7.07 4.68 -5.59
C SER A 34 6.09 4.46 -6.75
N GLY A 35 4.97 5.18 -6.74
CA GLY A 35 3.96 5.14 -7.79
C GLY A 35 2.55 4.84 -7.27
N ILE A 36 1.66 4.58 -8.22
CA ILE A 36 0.24 4.29 -7.97
C ILE A 36 0.07 2.84 -7.53
N TRP A 37 -0.82 2.64 -6.57
CA TRP A 37 -1.23 1.36 -6.01
C TRP A 37 -2.75 1.33 -5.91
N HIS A 38 -3.34 0.21 -6.33
CA HIS A 38 -4.78 0.01 -6.32
C HIS A 38 -5.17 -0.89 -5.13
N PRO A 39 -6.00 -0.42 -4.19
CA PRO A 39 -6.46 -1.27 -3.10
C PRO A 39 -7.36 -2.36 -3.66
N ALA A 40 -7.10 -3.61 -3.28
CA ALA A 40 -7.82 -4.78 -3.76
C ALA A 40 -8.52 -5.53 -2.64
N ALA A 41 -7.99 -5.50 -1.42
CA ALA A 41 -8.69 -6.04 -0.26
C ALA A 41 -8.26 -5.31 1.01
N LEU A 42 -9.17 -5.25 1.98
CA LEU A 42 -8.95 -4.65 3.29
C LEU A 42 -9.34 -5.66 4.36
N ALA A 43 -8.68 -5.62 5.51
CA ALA A 43 -9.08 -6.42 6.66
C ALA A 43 -8.86 -5.64 7.96
N SER A 44 -9.74 -5.80 8.94
CA SER A 44 -9.61 -5.06 10.20
C SER A 44 -10.31 -5.72 11.37
N ASN A 45 -9.68 -5.63 12.56
CA ASN A 45 -10.32 -5.98 13.82
C ASN A 45 -11.41 -4.98 14.24
N ASN A 46 -11.54 -3.86 13.52
CA ASN A 46 -12.54 -2.84 13.71
C ASN A 46 -13.17 -2.50 12.35
N SER A 47 -14.28 -3.17 12.03
CA SER A 47 -14.94 -3.04 10.72
C SER A 47 -15.37 -1.61 10.38
N ALA A 48 -15.48 -0.71 11.37
CA ALA A 48 -15.74 0.71 11.14
C ALA A 48 -14.65 1.43 10.33
N LEU A 49 -13.41 0.94 10.40
CA LEU A 49 -12.26 1.55 9.72
C LEU A 49 -12.19 1.25 8.24
N ILE A 50 -12.84 0.18 7.79
CA ILE A 50 -12.80 -0.32 6.40
C ILE A 50 -14.16 -0.24 5.70
N ARG A 51 -15.11 0.52 6.25
CA ARG A 51 -16.41 0.73 5.60
C ARG A 51 -16.26 1.53 4.29
N PRO A 52 -17.20 1.38 3.34
CA PRO A 52 -17.28 2.26 2.18
C PRO A 52 -17.29 3.76 2.59
N GLY A 53 -16.67 4.61 1.78
CA GLY A 53 -16.56 6.05 2.06
C GLY A 53 -15.37 6.46 2.95
N ARG A 54 -14.52 5.51 3.35
CA ARG A 54 -13.29 5.79 4.10
C ARG A 54 -12.12 6.13 3.17
N HIS A 55 -11.03 6.60 3.79
CA HIS A 55 -9.76 6.82 3.10
C HIS A 55 -9.19 5.51 2.57
N PHE A 56 -8.60 5.55 1.38
CA PHE A 56 -7.80 4.45 0.87
C PHE A 56 -6.48 4.96 0.31
N ILE A 57 -5.45 4.14 0.40
CA ILE A 57 -4.11 4.45 -0.13
C ILE A 57 -4.17 4.42 -1.66
N ASN A 58 -3.58 5.41 -2.32
CA ASN A 58 -3.53 5.48 -3.77
C ASN A 58 -2.10 5.61 -4.31
N THR A 59 -1.28 6.44 -3.68
CA THR A 59 0.09 6.69 -4.14
C THR A 59 1.04 6.48 -2.98
N ILE A 60 2.14 5.78 -3.24
CA ILE A 60 3.26 5.64 -2.32
C ILE A 60 4.48 6.31 -2.96
N SER A 61 5.34 6.94 -2.16
CA SER A 61 6.67 7.36 -2.58
C SER A 61 7.64 7.35 -1.41
N MET A 62 8.92 7.15 -1.70
CA MET A 62 9.98 7.16 -0.70
C MET A 62 10.81 8.43 -0.83
N LYS A 63 11.05 9.12 0.30
CA LYS A 63 11.92 10.31 0.34
C LYS A 63 12.65 10.40 1.67
N ASP A 64 13.97 10.54 1.62
CA ASP A 64 14.86 10.58 2.80
C ASP A 64 14.71 9.35 3.72
N GLY A 65 14.28 8.23 3.14
CA GLY A 65 13.94 6.98 3.83
C GLY A 65 12.55 6.95 4.46
N ASN A 66 11.76 8.03 4.38
CA ASN A 66 10.39 8.10 4.89
C ASN A 66 9.36 7.71 3.82
N LEU A 67 8.27 7.12 4.27
CA LEU A 67 7.14 6.70 3.44
C LEU A 67 6.14 7.84 3.31
N HIS A 68 5.91 8.31 2.08
CA HIS A 68 4.90 9.30 1.76
C HIS A 68 3.72 8.60 1.11
N VAL A 69 2.53 8.79 1.70
CA VAL A 69 1.30 8.13 1.30
C VAL A 69 0.28 9.19 0.91
N GLU A 70 -0.19 9.15 -0.34
CA GLU A 70 -1.37 9.89 -0.76
C GLU A 70 -2.59 8.99 -0.60
N THR A 71 -3.56 9.45 0.19
CA THR A 71 -4.85 8.79 0.37
C THR A 71 -5.93 9.54 -0.37
N LEU A 72 -6.93 8.81 -0.85
CA LEU A 72 -8.13 9.38 -1.45
C LEU A 72 -9.29 9.25 -0.45
N ARG A 73 -9.97 10.36 -0.20
CA ARG A 73 -11.18 10.44 0.62
C ARG A 73 -12.37 10.77 -0.28
N PRO A 74 -13.36 9.86 -0.39
CA PRO A 74 -14.64 10.19 -1.00
C PRO A 74 -15.34 11.30 -0.20
N GLN A 75 -15.74 12.37 -0.88
CA GLN A 75 -16.66 13.39 -0.38
C GLN A 75 -17.83 13.53 -1.36
N GLU A 76 -18.91 14.21 -0.95
CA GLU A 76 -20.06 14.45 -1.82
C GLU A 76 -19.65 15.04 -3.17
N GLY A 77 -19.76 14.23 -4.24
CA GLY A 77 -19.45 14.61 -5.62
C GLY A 77 -17.98 14.85 -5.95
N ARG A 78 -17.02 14.54 -5.06
CA ARG A 78 -15.58 14.72 -5.33
C ARG A 78 -14.68 13.78 -4.51
N CYS A 79 -13.43 13.64 -4.94
CA CYS A 79 -12.40 12.91 -4.19
C CYS A 79 -11.30 13.86 -3.73
N GLU A 80 -11.11 13.91 -2.42
CA GLU A 80 -10.06 14.72 -1.80
C GLU A 80 -8.79 13.89 -1.66
N LYS A 81 -7.65 14.44 -2.09
CA LYS A 81 -6.32 13.86 -1.85
C LYS A 81 -5.78 14.37 -0.52
N VAL A 82 -5.31 13.46 0.32
CA VAL A 82 -4.65 13.78 1.60
C VAL A 82 -3.30 13.11 1.64
N SER A 83 -2.23 13.91 1.66
CA SER A 83 -0.84 13.43 1.77
C SER A 83 -0.41 13.28 3.22
N LEU A 84 0.18 12.13 3.53
CA LEU A 84 0.68 11.75 4.86
C LEU A 84 2.15 11.34 4.74
N THR A 85 2.95 11.65 5.75
CA THR A 85 4.34 11.18 5.84
C THR A 85 4.49 10.30 7.07
N ALA A 86 4.76 9.01 6.86
CA ALA A 86 5.16 8.08 7.90
C ALA A 86 6.70 8.03 7.97
N PHE A 87 7.23 8.28 9.15
CA PHE A 87 8.66 8.42 9.38
C PHE A 87 9.31 7.06 9.59
N LYS A 88 10.51 6.85 9.02
CA LYS A 88 11.26 5.61 9.24
C LYS A 88 11.57 5.40 10.72
N THR A 89 11.58 4.13 11.11
CA THR A 89 12.03 3.71 12.44
C THR A 89 13.35 2.95 12.33
N ASP A 90 13.93 2.58 13.47
CA ASP A 90 15.11 1.70 13.51
C ASP A 90 14.78 0.26 13.11
N THR A 91 13.49 -0.08 12.97
CA THR A 91 13.02 -1.39 12.52
C THR A 91 12.75 -1.32 11.01
N ASN A 92 13.36 -2.25 10.26
CA ASN A 92 13.15 -2.35 8.82
C ASN A 92 11.67 -2.55 8.51
N ASN A 93 11.22 -1.95 7.40
CA ASN A 93 9.83 -2.02 6.91
C ASN A 93 8.78 -1.49 7.91
N LYS A 94 9.20 -0.79 8.96
CA LYS A 94 8.33 -0.18 9.95
C LYS A 94 8.47 1.35 9.94
N PHE A 95 7.34 2.03 9.86
CA PHE A 95 7.23 3.48 9.84
C PHE A 95 6.24 3.96 10.91
N SER A 96 6.42 5.17 11.43
CA SER A 96 5.54 5.77 12.44
C SER A 96 4.80 7.00 11.90
N LEU A 97 3.54 7.15 12.30
CA LEU A 97 2.70 8.28 11.94
C LEU A 97 1.84 8.71 13.14
N GLU A 98 1.88 10.00 13.49
CA GLU A 98 1.12 10.57 14.62
C GLU A 98 -0.12 11.31 14.12
N ILE A 99 -1.21 10.58 13.89
CA ILE A 99 -2.52 11.12 13.49
C ILE A 99 -3.60 10.30 14.17
N TRP A 100 -4.46 10.97 14.97
CA TRP A 100 -5.49 10.32 15.78
C TRP A 100 -4.93 9.16 16.62
N GLY A 101 -3.88 9.47 17.37
CA GLY A 101 -3.09 8.49 18.11
C GLY A 101 -1.83 8.10 17.35
N HIS A 102 -1.17 7.08 17.88
CA HIS A 102 0.08 6.57 17.34
C HIS A 102 -0.20 5.45 16.35
N ASN A 103 0.36 5.55 15.14
CA ASN A 103 0.21 4.55 14.10
C ASN A 103 1.56 3.96 13.73
N ASP A 104 1.67 2.64 13.77
CA ASP A 104 2.78 1.90 13.17
C ASP A 104 2.33 1.34 11.82
N PHE A 105 2.98 1.76 10.73
CA PHE A 105 2.85 1.19 9.39
C PHE A 105 3.90 0.11 9.17
N HIS A 106 3.47 -1.03 8.66
CA HIS A 106 4.32 -2.19 8.39
C HIS A 106 4.17 -2.61 6.94
N LEU A 107 5.29 -2.77 6.23
CA LEU A 107 5.33 -3.39 4.91
C LEU A 107 5.63 -4.88 5.12
N GLU A 108 4.59 -5.70 5.06
CA GLU A 108 4.66 -7.12 5.41
C GLU A 108 5.23 -7.94 4.25
N GLU A 109 4.63 -7.78 3.06
CA GLU A 109 5.08 -8.45 1.85
C GLU A 109 5.20 -7.45 0.72
N VAL A 110 6.39 -7.40 0.09
CA VAL A 110 6.78 -6.29 -0.78
C VAL A 110 7.25 -6.86 -2.12
N GLN A 111 6.39 -6.76 -3.14
CA GLN A 111 6.72 -7.10 -4.52
C GLN A 111 6.48 -5.87 -5.42
N PRO A 112 7.46 -4.96 -5.55
CA PRO A 112 7.24 -3.60 -6.06
C PRO A 112 6.58 -3.51 -7.44
N LYS A 113 6.70 -4.56 -8.26
CA LYS A 113 6.19 -4.64 -9.63
C LYS A 113 4.80 -5.31 -9.73
N THR A 114 4.29 -5.93 -8.67
CA THR A 114 3.06 -6.73 -8.71
C THR A 114 2.09 -6.37 -7.58
N TYR A 115 2.44 -6.65 -6.32
CA TYR A 115 1.57 -6.43 -5.16
C TYR A 115 2.35 -5.99 -3.92
N LEU A 116 1.62 -5.44 -2.97
CA LEU A 116 2.12 -5.02 -1.67
C LEU A 116 1.06 -5.39 -0.64
N ILE A 117 1.46 -6.11 0.41
CA ILE A 117 0.65 -6.29 1.62
C ILE A 117 1.26 -5.42 2.70
N LEU A 118 0.46 -4.51 3.22
CA LEU A 118 0.84 -3.62 4.32
C LEU A 118 -0.24 -3.64 5.38
N TYR A 119 0.13 -3.37 6.63
CA TYR A 119 -0.83 -3.15 7.68
C TYR A 119 -0.45 -1.97 8.56
N MET A 120 -1.46 -1.43 9.24
CA MET A 120 -1.32 -0.33 10.18
C MET A 120 -1.90 -0.76 11.51
N THR A 121 -1.16 -0.57 12.59
CA THR A 121 -1.72 -0.63 13.96
C THR A 121 -1.87 0.77 14.49
N ASN A 122 -3.08 1.12 14.92
CA ASN A 122 -3.40 2.39 15.54
C ASN A 122 -3.63 2.17 17.04
N ARG A 123 -2.97 2.98 17.87
CA ARG A 123 -3.19 3.06 19.31
C ARG A 123 -3.80 4.41 19.64
N TYR A 124 -5.08 4.42 20.00
CA TYR A 124 -5.85 5.62 20.30
C TYR A 124 -6.83 5.37 21.44
N ASN A 125 -6.81 6.22 22.47
CA ASN A 125 -7.65 6.11 23.67
C ASN A 125 -7.69 4.68 24.26
N ASP A 126 -6.51 4.08 24.46
CA ASP A 126 -6.32 2.71 24.99
C ASP A 126 -6.92 1.57 24.12
N VAL A 127 -7.41 1.89 22.93
CA VAL A 127 -7.87 0.91 21.94
C VAL A 127 -6.79 0.70 20.90
N THR A 128 -6.49 -0.58 20.60
CA THR A 128 -5.62 -0.95 19.48
C THR A 128 -6.47 -1.46 18.32
N SER A 129 -6.43 -0.76 17.20
CA SER A 129 -7.06 -1.19 15.95
C SER A 129 -5.99 -1.59 14.93
N LEU A 130 -6.30 -2.55 14.06
CA LEU A 130 -5.43 -2.99 12.98
C LEU A 130 -6.19 -2.89 11.66
N VAL A 131 -5.54 -2.37 10.62
CA VAL A 131 -6.04 -2.38 9.23
C VAL A 131 -4.96 -2.93 8.31
N ALA A 132 -5.23 -4.08 7.68
CA ALA A 132 -4.39 -4.67 6.64
C ALA A 132 -4.95 -4.31 5.25
N ASN A 133 -4.06 -4.13 4.28
CA ASN A 133 -4.38 -3.75 2.90
C ASN A 133 -3.61 -4.66 1.95
N LEU A 134 -4.31 -5.23 0.96
CA LEU A 134 -3.73 -5.76 -0.26
C LEU A 134 -3.77 -4.67 -1.32
N MET A 135 -2.61 -4.32 -1.86
CA MET A 135 -2.43 -3.30 -2.88
C MET A 135 -1.82 -3.92 -4.14
N LEU A 136 -2.32 -3.57 -5.32
CA LEU A 136 -1.89 -4.12 -6.59
C LEU A 136 -1.39 -3.03 -7.54
N ARG A 137 -0.42 -3.38 -8.38
CA ARG A 137 -0.06 -2.58 -9.56
C ARG A 137 -1.10 -2.73 -10.67
N ASP A 138 -1.66 -3.92 -10.83
CA ASP A 138 -2.70 -4.25 -11.80
C ASP A 138 -3.94 -4.83 -11.09
N PRO A 139 -5.07 -4.09 -11.01
CA PRO A 139 -6.31 -4.57 -10.38
C PRO A 139 -6.82 -5.91 -10.92
N SER A 140 -6.55 -6.24 -12.18
CA SER A 140 -7.03 -7.48 -12.81
C SER A 140 -6.40 -8.74 -12.21
N THR A 141 -5.29 -8.60 -11.49
CA THR A 141 -4.54 -9.69 -10.84
C THR A 141 -5.02 -9.99 -9.41
N GLN A 142 -6.12 -9.38 -8.94
CA GLN A 142 -6.61 -9.55 -7.57
C GLN A 142 -6.77 -11.00 -7.14
N LYS A 143 -7.34 -11.85 -8.00
CA LYS A 143 -7.57 -13.26 -7.68
C LYS A 143 -6.27 -14.04 -7.43
N ASP A 144 -5.16 -13.59 -8.01
CA ASP A 144 -3.87 -14.25 -7.90
C ASP A 144 -3.24 -14.03 -6.51
N PHE A 145 -3.58 -12.93 -5.83
CA PHE A 145 -2.95 -12.51 -4.58
C PHE A 145 -3.87 -12.49 -3.36
N LEU A 146 -5.18 -12.71 -3.54
CA LEU A 146 -6.13 -12.79 -2.41
C LEU A 146 -5.75 -13.87 -1.40
N GLN A 147 -5.28 -15.03 -1.85
CA GLN A 147 -4.89 -16.11 -0.93
C GLN A 147 -3.66 -15.75 -0.08
N ALA A 148 -2.67 -15.06 -0.67
CA ALA A 148 -1.52 -14.56 0.08
C ALA A 148 -1.97 -13.55 1.15
N PHE A 149 -2.90 -12.65 0.80
CA PHE A 149 -3.49 -11.71 1.75
C PHE A 149 -4.28 -12.39 2.87
N GLU A 150 -5.06 -13.43 2.57
CA GLU A 150 -5.76 -14.22 3.59
C GLU A 150 -4.77 -14.84 4.58
N SER A 151 -3.67 -15.43 4.09
CA SER A 151 -2.61 -16.01 4.95
C SER A 151 -1.98 -14.96 5.87
N VAL A 152 -1.63 -13.79 5.34
CA VAL A 152 -1.08 -12.69 6.16
C VAL A 152 -2.10 -12.22 7.20
N CYS A 153 -3.38 -12.12 6.82
CA CYS A 153 -4.43 -11.74 7.77
C CYS A 153 -4.55 -12.73 8.93
N GLU A 154 -4.48 -14.04 8.65
CA GLU A 154 -4.51 -15.08 9.68
C GLU A 154 -3.32 -14.96 10.65
N ASP A 155 -2.12 -14.71 10.15
CA ASP A 155 -0.90 -14.49 10.97
C ASP A 155 -1.02 -13.23 11.85
N LEU A 156 -1.74 -12.21 11.36
CA LEU A 156 -2.07 -10.99 12.13
C LEU A 156 -3.24 -11.17 13.10
N GLY A 157 -3.83 -12.38 13.19
CA GLY A 157 -4.97 -12.68 14.05
C GLY A 157 -6.31 -12.12 13.55
N LEU A 158 -6.40 -11.80 12.25
CA LEU A 158 -7.65 -11.44 11.58
C LEU A 158 -8.30 -12.68 10.98
N HIS A 159 -9.62 -12.73 11.07
CA HIS A 159 -10.42 -13.81 10.52
C HIS A 159 -10.97 -13.47 9.14
N LYS A 160 -11.32 -14.50 8.36
CA LYS A 160 -11.82 -14.36 6.98
C LYS A 160 -13.08 -13.48 6.86
N ASP A 161 -13.95 -13.49 7.86
CA ASP A 161 -15.15 -12.64 7.92
C ASP A 161 -14.84 -11.15 8.18
N GLN A 162 -13.59 -10.84 8.53
CA GLN A 162 -13.08 -9.48 8.71
C GLN A 162 -12.40 -8.93 7.45
N ILE A 163 -12.34 -9.73 6.38
CA ILE A 163 -11.75 -9.38 5.08
C ILE A 163 -12.85 -8.89 4.14
N VAL A 164 -12.60 -7.77 3.48
CA VAL A 164 -13.44 -7.18 2.44
C VAL A 164 -12.61 -7.09 1.16
N ALA A 165 -12.92 -7.94 0.18
CA ALA A 165 -12.43 -7.77 -1.17
C ALA A 165 -13.14 -6.56 -1.81
N LEU A 166 -12.38 -5.72 -2.50
CA LEU A 166 -12.91 -4.57 -3.21
C LEU A 166 -13.18 -4.99 -4.66
N ASP A 167 -14.37 -4.70 -5.17
CA ASP A 167 -14.69 -5.01 -6.56
C ASP A 167 -13.75 -4.25 -7.49
N THR A 168 -13.00 -5.00 -8.29
CA THR A 168 -12.03 -4.49 -9.27
C THR A 168 -12.63 -4.36 -10.66
N ASP A 169 -13.96 -4.47 -10.80
CA ASP A 169 -14.67 -4.28 -12.06
C ASP A 169 -14.40 -2.86 -12.61
N ALA A 170 -13.44 -2.81 -13.52
CA ALA A 170 -13.05 -1.68 -14.33
C ALA A 170 -14.26 -1.14 -15.09
N GLY A 171 -14.41 0.19 -15.16
CA GLY A 171 -15.33 0.93 -16.05
C GLY A 171 -16.48 0.11 -16.67
N GLY A 172 -17.61 -0.01 -15.98
CA GLY A 172 -18.78 -0.67 -16.57
C GLY A 172 -19.90 -1.04 -15.62
N LEU A 173 -20.80 -0.08 -15.37
CA LEU A 173 -22.26 -0.25 -15.20
C LEU A 173 -22.81 -1.62 -14.72
N GLY A 174 -23.08 -1.69 -13.43
CA GLY A 174 -24.06 -2.60 -12.83
C GLY A 174 -24.65 -1.94 -11.58
N GLU A 175 -25.84 -1.37 -11.69
CA GLU A 175 -26.50 -0.58 -10.65
C GLU A 175 -27.07 -1.46 -9.53
N PRO A 176 -26.70 -1.26 -8.24
CA PRO A 176 -27.50 -1.75 -7.13
C PRO A 176 -28.55 -0.69 -6.76
N GLN A 177 -29.82 -1.09 -6.81
CA GLN A 177 -30.95 -0.28 -6.38
C GLN A 177 -30.90 -0.06 -4.85
N GLY A 178 -30.35 1.07 -4.44
CA GLY A 178 -30.29 1.57 -3.06
C GLY A 178 -29.92 3.06 -3.06
N PRO A 179 -30.09 3.80 -1.96
CA PRO A 179 -29.85 5.24 -1.94
C PRO A 179 -28.39 5.54 -2.30
N LYS A 180 -28.22 6.25 -3.44
CA LYS A 180 -26.93 6.57 -4.07
C LYS A 180 -26.08 7.45 -3.15
N VAL A 181 -25.04 6.88 -2.53
CA VAL A 181 -23.83 7.61 -2.15
C VAL A 181 -22.94 7.62 -3.40
N GLN A 182 -23.15 8.60 -4.27
CA GLN A 182 -22.47 8.70 -5.56
C GLN A 182 -21.07 9.30 -5.37
N GLY A 183 -20.04 8.47 -5.48
CA GLY A 183 -18.64 8.88 -5.52
C GLY A 183 -17.67 7.70 -5.38
N HIS A 184 -17.58 6.84 -6.39
CA HIS A 184 -16.44 5.93 -6.49
C HIS A 184 -15.24 6.72 -7.00
N CYS A 185 -14.21 6.87 -6.17
CA CYS A 185 -13.03 7.66 -6.51
C CYS A 185 -12.20 7.11 -7.67
N SER A 186 -12.50 5.91 -8.17
CA SER A 186 -11.88 5.34 -9.36
C SER A 186 -12.23 6.10 -10.65
N ASP A 187 -13.41 6.72 -10.75
CA ASP A 187 -13.90 7.31 -12.01
C ASP A 187 -13.23 8.65 -12.39
N HIS A 188 -12.57 9.33 -11.44
CA HIS A 188 -11.95 10.63 -11.66
C HIS A 188 -10.43 10.59 -11.91
N LEU A 189 -9.82 9.40 -11.93
CA LEU A 189 -8.37 9.26 -12.10
C LEU A 189 -7.86 9.58 -13.52
N GLN A 190 -8.74 9.68 -14.52
CA GLN A 190 -8.33 9.95 -15.90
C GLN A 190 -8.30 11.43 -16.32
N GLU A 191 -8.86 12.36 -15.53
CA GLU A 191 -9.08 13.73 -16.05
C GLU A 191 -8.16 14.83 -15.52
N SER A 192 -7.33 14.64 -14.49
CA SER A 192 -6.53 15.75 -13.94
C SER A 192 -5.14 15.88 -14.57
N HIS A 193 -5.04 16.08 -15.88
CA HIS A 193 -3.85 16.70 -16.47
C HIS A 193 -3.99 18.21 -16.45
N GLY A 194 -3.27 18.85 -15.53
CA GLY A 194 -2.92 20.26 -15.62
C GLY A 194 -3.82 21.22 -14.84
N GLN A 195 -3.49 21.44 -13.57
CA GLN A 195 -3.75 22.72 -12.91
C GLN A 195 -2.73 22.96 -11.78
N PRO A 196 -2.24 24.21 -11.59
CA PRO A 196 -1.14 24.49 -10.67
C PRO A 196 -1.57 24.35 -9.21
N LEU A 197 -0.63 23.94 -8.36
CA LEU A 197 -0.73 23.87 -6.90
C LEU A 197 -1.20 25.22 -6.32
N ALA A 198 -2.40 25.24 -5.73
CA ALA A 198 -2.85 26.35 -4.90
C ALA A 198 -2.27 26.22 -3.48
N GLU A 199 -1.92 27.37 -2.91
CA GLU A 199 -1.31 27.56 -1.59
C GLU A 199 -2.08 26.89 -0.42
N PRO A 200 -1.41 26.62 0.72
CA PRO A 200 -2.03 25.90 1.83
C PRO A 200 -3.08 26.78 2.50
N LEU A 201 -4.34 26.37 2.42
CA LEU A 201 -5.43 26.99 3.16
C LEU A 201 -5.27 26.77 4.67
N PRO A 202 -5.67 27.75 5.49
CA PRO A 202 -5.43 27.74 6.92
C PRO A 202 -6.27 26.67 7.62
N ARG A 203 -5.77 26.28 8.80
CA ARG A 203 -6.30 25.29 9.73
C ARG A 203 -7.78 25.56 10.07
N ALA A 204 -8.68 25.09 9.21
CA ALA A 204 -10.12 25.19 9.40
C ALA A 204 -10.61 23.94 10.13
N SER A 205 -11.26 24.19 11.26
CA SER A 205 -12.10 23.30 12.06
C SER A 205 -12.73 22.16 11.25
N ALA A 206 -12.25 20.95 11.52
CA ALA A 206 -12.76 19.72 10.93
C ALA A 206 -14.23 19.48 11.35
N PRO A 207 -15.18 19.45 10.41
CA PRO A 207 -16.56 19.12 10.71
C PRO A 207 -16.73 17.60 10.66
N TRP A 208 -16.15 16.85 11.60
CA TRP A 208 -16.37 15.40 11.73
C TRP A 208 -16.33 14.94 13.20
N LEU A 209 -17.51 14.92 13.80
CA LEU A 209 -17.95 14.07 14.92
C LEU A 209 -19.29 13.47 14.43
N PRO A 210 -19.69 12.33 14.98
CA PRO A 210 -19.71 11.00 14.35
C PRO A 210 -20.39 10.88 12.97
#